data_AF-A0A2M8J2M4-F1
#
_entry.id   AF-A0A2M8J2M4-F1
#
_cell.length_a   1.000
_cell.length_b   1.000
_cell.length_c   1.000
_cell.angle_alpha   90.00
_cell.angle_beta   90.00
_cell.angle_gamma   90.00
#
_symmetry.space_group_name_H-M   'P 1'
#
loop_
_entity.id
_entity.type
_entity.pdbx_description
1 polymer ?
#
loop_
_entity_poly.entity_id
_entity_poly.type
_entity_poly.pdbx_seq_one_letter_code
_entity_poly.pdbx_strand_id
1 'polypeptide(L)' 'MTRVKQVCLMLIAALLAGCGADGEPVQPTLNAGLSLSDSGVHVGGGVGLHQGPLSLFLGF' A
#
# COMPACT_ATOMS: atom_id res chain seq x y z
N MET A 1 10.53 -21.75 -29.90
CA MET A 1 11.44 -21.30 -28.81
C MET A 1 10.92 -20.11 -28.00
N THR A 2 10.03 -19.26 -28.54
CA THR A 2 9.47 -18.09 -27.83
C THR A 2 8.41 -18.44 -26.77
N ARG A 3 7.56 -19.44 -27.03
CA ARG A 3 6.48 -19.88 -26.11
C ARG A 3 7.01 -20.39 -24.77
N VAL A 4 8.04 -21.24 -24.79
CA VAL A 4 8.69 -21.75 -23.56
C VAL A 4 9.29 -20.61 -22.75
N LYS A 5 9.89 -19.61 -23.41
CA LYS A 5 10.47 -18.43 -22.76
C LYS A 5 9.40 -17.57 -22.08
N GLN A 6 8.22 -17.41 -22.70
CA GLN A 6 7.08 -16.71 -22.11
C GLN A 6 6.50 -17.43 -20.88
N VAL A 7 6.42 -18.77 -20.94
CA VAL A 7 5.93 -19.59 -19.82
C VAL A 7 6.88 -19.49 -18.62
N CYS A 8 8.20 -19.58 -18.84
CA CYS A 8 9.19 -19.38 -17.78
C CYS A 8 9.11 -17.97 -17.17
N LEU A 9 8.93 -16.93 -17.98
CA LEU A 9 8.81 -15.54 -17.49
C LEU A 9 7.61 -15.36 -16.55
N MET A 10 6.44 -15.90 -16.94
CA MET A 10 5.23 -15.85 -16.11
C MET A 10 5.38 -16.60 -14.79
N LEU A 11 6.01 -17.79 -14.82
CA LEU A 11 6.27 -18.58 -13.61
C LEU A 11 7.17 -17.84 -12.62
N ILE A 12 8.23 -17.19 -13.11
CA ILE A 12 9.15 -16.42 -12.28
C ILE A 12 8.43 -15.21 -11.65
N ALA A 13 7.60 -14.50 -12.43
CA ALA A 13 6.83 -13.37 -11.91
C ALA A 13 5.84 -13.78 -10.81
N ALA A 14 5.16 -14.93 -10.97
CA ALA A 14 4.22 -15.45 -9.99
C ALA A 14 4.89 -15.85 -8.67
N LEU A 15 6.06 -16.50 -8.74
CA LEU A 15 6.85 -16.87 -7.56
C LEU A 15 7.35 -15.65 -6.79
N LEU A 16 7.74 -14.59 -7.51
CA LEU A 16 8.23 -13.36 -6.88
C LEU A 16 7.11 -12.55 -6.21
N ALA A 17 5.91 -12.55 -6.81
CA ALA A 17 4.73 -11.95 -6.20
C ALA A 17 4.34 -12.66 -4.90
N GLY A 18 4.41 -14.00 -4.87
CA GLY A 18 4.12 -14.78 -3.66
C GLY A 18 5.13 -14.58 -2.52
N CYS A 19 6.41 -14.39 -2.84
CA CYS A 19 7.45 -14.17 -1.83
C CYS A 19 7.38 -12.80 -1.13
N GLY A 20 6.58 -11.85 -1.65
CA GLY A 20 6.43 -10.50 -1.09
C GLY A 20 5.00 -10.07 -0.74
N ALA A 21 3.97 -10.76 -1.25
CA ALA A 21 2.58 -10.42 -0.96
C ALA A 21 2.09 -10.95 0.41
N ASP A 22 2.77 -11.95 0.97
CA ASP A 22 2.41 -12.61 2.25
C ASP A 22 3.26 -12.13 3.43
N GLY A 23 3.88 -10.95 3.31
CA GLY A 23 4.60 -10.34 4.43
C GLY A 23 3.65 -9.95 5.57
N GLU A 24 4.13 -10.10 6.81
CA GLU A 24 3.44 -9.79 8.06
C GLU A 24 2.57 -8.54 7.97
N PRO A 25 1.37 -8.53 8.61
CA PRO A 25 0.42 -7.43 8.50
C PRO A 25 1.09 -6.09 8.83
N VAL A 26 1.27 -5.26 7.80
CA VAL A 26 1.84 -3.92 7.91
C VAL A 26 0.89 -3.08 8.75
N GLN A 27 1.37 -2.59 9.88
CA GLN A 27 0.57 -1.76 10.78
C GLN A 27 0.22 -0.44 10.08
N PRO A 28 -1.07 -0.20 9.77
CA PRO A 28 -1.50 1.06 9.18
C PRO A 28 -1.32 2.18 10.20
N THR A 29 -0.80 3.33 9.76
CA THR A 29 -0.81 4.55 10.56
C THR A 29 -2.13 5.27 10.35
N LEU A 30 -2.92 5.44 11.41
CA LEU A 30 -4.20 6.14 11.34
C LEU A 30 -4.01 7.55 11.92
N ASN A 31 -4.14 8.56 11.05
CA ASN A 31 -4.02 9.96 11.42
C ASN A 31 -5.42 10.60 11.35
N ALA A 32 -6.05 10.82 12.50
CA ALA A 32 -7.29 11.58 12.60
C ALA A 32 -7.01 12.92 13.29
N GLY A 33 -7.35 14.02 12.64
CA GLY A 33 -7.15 15.39 13.12
C GLY A 33 -8.46 16.16 13.17
N LEU A 34 -8.65 16.90 14.26
CA LEU A 34 -9.76 17.85 14.42
C LEU A 34 -9.16 19.25 14.49
N SER A 35 -9.41 20.04 13.45
CA SER A 35 -8.92 21.41 13.34
C SER A 35 -10.06 22.37 13.67
N LEU A 36 -9.87 23.21 14.69
CA LEU A 36 -10.80 24.25 15.08
C LEU A 36 -10.26 25.59 14.57
N SER A 37 -11.02 26.27 13.72
CA SER A 37 -10.72 27.62 13.26
C SER A 37 -11.88 28.55 13.56
N ASP A 38 -11.64 29.86 13.50
CA ASP A 38 -12.68 30.89 13.67
C ASP A 38 -13.84 30.72 12.67
N SER A 39 -13.57 30.08 11.53
CA SER A 39 -14.52 29.75 10.47
C SER A 39 -15.28 28.43 10.66
N GLY A 40 -14.98 27.63 11.70
CA GLY A 40 -15.68 26.37 12.01
C GLY A 40 -14.78 25.20 12.37
N VAL A 41 -15.37 24.00 12.41
CA VAL A 41 -14.69 22.73 12.76
C VAL A 41 -14.42 21.94 11.49
N HIS A 42 -13.16 21.64 11.23
CA HIS A 42 -12.72 20.80 10.12
C HIS A 42 -12.22 19.46 10.66
N VAL A 43 -12.92 18.39 10.28
CA VAL A 43 -12.51 17.01 10.57
C VAL A 43 -11.73 16.52 9.36
N GLY A 44 -10.46 16.18 9.56
CA GLY A 44 -9.62 15.58 8.53
C GLY A 44 -9.11 14.23 9.02
N GLY A 45 -9.14 13.22 8.16
CA GLY A 45 -8.69 11.88 8.53
C GLY A 45 -7.91 11.23 7.39
N GLY A 46 -6.89 10.45 7.73
CA GLY A 46 -6.15 9.68 6.74
C GLY A 46 -5.55 8.40 7.28
N VAL A 47 -5.46 7.40 6.41
CA VAL A 47 -4.85 6.11 6.68
C VAL A 47 -3.61 6.00 5.80
N GLY A 48 -2.46 5.78 6.44
CA GLY A 48 -1.17 5.52 5.80
C GLY A 48 -0.79 4.05 5.92
N LEU A 49 -0.27 3.48 4.85
CA LEU A 49 0.36 2.15 4.82
C LEU A 49 1.81 2.34 4.38
N HIS A 50 2.74 1.68 5.06
CA HIS A 50 4.16 1.76 4.75
C HIS A 50 4.78 0.37 4.73
N GLN A 51 5.05 -0.17 3.54
CA GLN A 51 5.63 -1.50 3.34
C GLN A 51 6.96 -1.39 2.58
N GLY A 52 8.07 -1.40 3.32
CA GLY A 52 9.40 -1.23 2.72
C GLY A 52 9.53 0.11 1.98
N PRO A 53 9.93 0.13 0.69
CA PRO A 53 10.02 1.36 -0.11
C PRO A 53 8.66 1.87 -0.63
N LEU A 54 7.56 1.14 -0.39
CA LEU A 54 6.22 1.51 -0.85
C LEU A 54 5.46 2.22 0.27
N SER A 55 4.99 3.43 0.00
CA SER A 55 4.14 4.22 0.88
C SER A 55 2.83 4.58 0.18
N LEU A 56 1.72 4.39 0.88
CA LEU A 56 0.37 4.65 0.39
C LEU A 56 -0.37 5.46 1.45
N PHE A 57 -0.95 6.59 1.06
CA PHE A 57 -1.70 7.45 1.98
C PHE A 57 -3.04 7.80 1.35
N LEU A 58 -4.12 7.60 2.12
CA LEU A 58 -5.47 7.91 1.70
C LEU A 58 -6.13 8.78 2.76
N GLY A 59 -6.48 10.02 2.39
CA GLY A 59 -7.12 10.99 3.28
C GLY A 59 -8.44 11.53 2.74
N PHE A 60 -9.25 12.09 3.64
CA PHE A 60 -10.48 12.83 3.33
C PHE A 60 -10.57 14.10 4.18
#